data_AF-A0A5C4L775-F1
#
_entry.id   AF-A0A5C4L775-F1
#
_cell.length_a   1.000
_cell.length_b   1.000
_cell.length_c   1.000
_cell.angle_alpha   90.00
_cell.angle_beta   90.00
_cell.angle_gamma   90.00
#
_symmetry.space_group_name_H-M   'P 1'
#
loop_
_entity.id
_entity.type
_entity.pdbx_description
1 polymer ?
#
loop_
_entity_poly.entity_id
_entity_poly.type
_entity_poly.pdbx_seq_one_letter_code
_entity_poly.pdbx_strand_id
1 'polypeptide(L)' 'MRSGFGCESCGSPAVRLPAELNDDALIQCDGCGCTLMAWGAFKRRVEAQDAAERHDPAERRAIGAGVQPMR' A
#
# COMPACT_ATOMS: atom_id res chain seq x y z
N MET A 1 2.47 10.66 4.43
CA MET A 1 2.44 9.72 3.28
C MET A 1 1.10 9.04 3.19
N ARG A 2 0.53 8.89 1.99
CA ARG A 2 -0.84 8.37 1.80
C ARG A 2 -0.92 6.82 1.79
N SER A 3 0.21 6.13 1.62
CA SER A 3 0.30 4.67 1.52
C SER A 3 0.60 3.93 2.84
N GLY A 4 1.08 4.64 3.88
CA GLY A 4 1.32 4.03 5.20
C GLY A 4 2.45 2.99 5.29
N PHE A 5 3.40 2.96 4.34
CA PHE A 5 4.60 2.10 4.39
C PHE A 5 5.89 2.84 4.79
N GLY A 6 5.81 4.16 5.02
CA GLY A 6 6.95 4.96 5.41
C GLY A 6 7.39 4.69 6.85
N CYS A 7 8.63 5.04 7.16
CA CYS A 7 9.16 4.96 8.51
C CYS A 7 8.53 6.03 9.42
N GLU A 8 7.89 5.61 10.51
CA GLU A 8 7.28 6.54 11.48
C GLU A 8 8.32 7.23 12.36
N SER A 9 9.53 6.66 12.48
CA SER A 9 10.59 7.22 13.32
C SER A 9 11.29 8.41 12.66
N CYS A 10 11.65 8.32 11.38
CA CYS A 10 12.40 9.38 10.67
C CYS A 10 11.60 10.07 9.57
N GLY A 11 10.37 9.61 9.28
CA GLY A 11 9.55 10.18 8.21
C GLY A 11 10.05 9.89 6.79
N SER A 12 11.01 8.97 6.62
CA SER A 12 11.45 8.58 5.28
C SER A 12 10.42 7.66 4.59
N PRO A 13 10.06 7.91 3.32
CA PRO A 13 9.20 7.03 2.55
C PRO A 13 9.95 5.83 1.96
N ALA A 14 11.28 5.82 2.00
CA ALA A 14 12.11 4.82 1.34
C ALA A 14 12.31 3.57 2.20
N VAL A 15 12.17 2.41 1.58
CA VAL A 15 12.39 1.09 2.18
C VAL A 15 13.53 0.37 1.48
N ARG A 16 14.32 -0.35 2.26
CA ARG A 16 15.38 -1.25 1.78
C ARG A 16 14.88 -2.68 1.87
N LEU A 17 14.88 -3.36 0.72
CA LEU A 17 14.54 -4.77 0.64
C LEU A 17 15.71 -5.64 1.10
N PRO A 18 15.43 -6.79 1.74
CA PRO A 18 16.46 -7.76 2.06
C PRO A 18 17.04 -8.39 0.79
N ALA A 19 18.30 -8.84 0.86
CA ALA A 19 18.97 -9.48 -0.26
C ALA A 19 18.29 -10.81 -0.66
N GLU A 20 17.70 -11.49 0.31
CA GLU A 20 16.93 -12.73 0.12
C GLU A 20 15.47 -12.49 0.51
N LEU A 21 14.54 -12.79 -0.41
CA LEU A 21 13.10 -12.51 -0.25
C LEU A 21 12.33 -13.69 0.33
N ASN A 22 12.70 -14.13 1.54
CA ASN A 22 11.92 -15.09 2.32
C ASN A 22 10.96 -14.37 3.28
N ASP A 23 9.92 -15.03 3.79
CA ASP A 23 8.85 -14.37 4.57
C ASP A 23 9.33 -13.74 5.89
N ASP A 24 10.39 -14.27 6.49
CA ASP A 24 10.98 -13.77 7.74
C ASP A 24 12.03 -12.67 7.52
N ALA A 25 12.45 -12.44 6.27
CA ALA A 25 13.47 -11.46 5.94
C ALA A 25 13.02 -10.04 6.28
N LEU A 26 13.89 -9.25 6.91
CA LEU A 26 13.53 -7.95 7.44
C LEU A 26 13.63 -6.85 6.38
N ILE A 27 12.56 -6.06 6.25
CA ILE A 27 12.57 -4.79 5.55
C ILE A 27 13.01 -3.69 6.51
N GLN A 28 13.90 -2.84 6.05
CA GLN A 28 14.44 -1.73 6.83
C GLN A 28 14.09 -0.39 6.19
N CYS A 29 14.10 0.67 6.99
CA CYS A 29 14.05 2.02 6.47
C CYS A 29 15.38 2.37 5.79
N ASP A 30 15.34 2.87 4.56
CA ASP A 30 16.57 3.27 3.87
C ASP A 30 17.16 4.59 4.41
N GLY A 31 16.37 5.36 5.18
CA GLY A 31 16.83 6.58 5.84
C GLY A 31 17.53 6.35 7.19
N CYS A 32 16.89 5.61 8.11
CA CYS A 32 17.43 5.41 9.48
C CYS A 32 17.97 4.00 9.76
N GLY A 33 17.80 3.05 8.85
CA GLY A 33 18.18 1.64 9.08
C GLY A 33 17.29 0.87 10.06
N CYS A 34 16.29 1.53 10.65
CA CYS A 34 15.34 0.92 11.57
C CYS A 34 14.59 -0.23 10.89
N THR A 35 14.32 -1.32 11.61
CA THR A 35 13.45 -2.40 11.10
C THR A 35 12.01 -1.92 11.02
N LEU A 36 11.37 -2.11 9.86
CA LEU A 36 9.97 -1.75 9.64
C LEU A 36 9.04 -2.94 9.87
N MET A 37 9.29 -4.06 9.18
CA MET A 37 8.54 -5.32 9.29
C MET A 37 9.25 -6.46 8.55
N ALA A 38 8.74 -7.68 8.69
CA ALA A 38 9.15 -8.82 7.86
C ALA A 38 8.54 -8.75 6.44
N TRP A 39 9.22 -9.32 5.46
CA TRP A 39 8.82 -9.35 4.05
C TRP A 39 7.45 -10.00 3.85
N GLY A 40 7.13 -11.07 4.58
CA GLY A 40 5.82 -11.72 4.54
C GLY A 40 4.68 -10.85 5.08
N ALA A 41 4.96 -9.95 6.03
CA ALA A 41 3.99 -8.97 6.50
C ALA A 41 3.78 -7.85 5.46
N PHE A 42 4.86 -7.44 4.80
CA PHE A 42 4.80 -6.43 3.74
C PHE A 42 3.95 -6.89 2.55
N LYS A 43 4.19 -8.10 2.02
CA LYS A 43 3.40 -8.68 0.91
C LYS A 43 1.89 -8.66 1.24
N ARG A 44 1.51 -9.21 2.39
CA ARG A 44 0.10 -9.25 2.83
C ARG A 44 -0.53 -7.88 2.94
N ARG A 45 0.23 -6.87 3.38
CA ARG A 45 -0.26 -5.49 3.48
C ARG A 45 -0.46 -4.84 2.11
N VAL A 46 0.45 -5.09 1.16
CA VAL A 46 0.28 -4.66 -0.24
C VAL A 46 -0.94 -5.32 -0.86
N GLU A 47 -1.11 -6.63 -0.68
CA GLU A 47 -2.27 -7.39 -1.16
C GLU A 47 -3.59 -6.86 -0.57
N ALA A 48 -3.61 -6.55 0.72
CA ALA A 48 -4.79 -5.99 1.38
C ALA A 48 -5.15 -4.58 0.85
N GLN A 49 -4.16 -3.76 0.51
CA GLN A 49 -4.40 -2.44 -0.09
C GLN A 49 -4.91 -2.52 -1.52
N ASP A 50 -4.30 -3.36 -2.36
CA ASP A 50 -4.76 -3.59 -3.73
C ASP A 50 -6.19 -4.16 -3.72
N ALA A 51 -6.49 -5.10 -2.82
CA ALA A 51 -7.85 -5.60 -2.63
C ALA A 51 -8.82 -4.50 -2.20
N ALA A 52 -8.42 -3.61 -1.28
CA ALA A 52 -9.25 -2.49 -0.82
C ALA A 52 -9.51 -1.46 -1.93
N GLU A 53 -8.50 -1.10 -2.74
CA GLU A 53 -8.66 -0.21 -3.89
C GLU A 53 -9.62 -0.80 -4.93
N ARG A 54 -9.51 -2.10 -5.22
CA ARG A 54 -10.43 -2.79 -6.14
C ARG A 54 -11.86 -2.85 -5.62
N HIS A 55 -12.04 -2.80 -4.30
CA HIS A 55 -13.35 -2.93 -3.66
C HIS A 55 -14.02 -1.58 -3.38
N ASP A 56 -13.41 -0.45 -3.78
CA ASP A 56 -14.00 0.87 -3.58
C ASP A 56 -15.31 1.01 -4.40
N PRO A 57 -16.49 1.12 -3.77
CA PRO A 57 -17.77 1.18 -4.47
C PRO A 57 -18.01 2.50 -5.20
N ALA A 58 -17.12 3.51 -5.09
CA ALA A 58 -17.34 4.83 -5.68
C ALA A 58 -17.36 4.81 -7.21
N GLU A 59 -16.68 3.86 -7.86
CA GLU A 59 -16.62 3.79 -9.33
C GLU A 59 -17.91 3.19 -9.95
N ARG A 60 -18.71 2.43 -9.18
CA ARG A 60 -20.02 1.92 -9.66
C ARG A 60 -21.10 3.01 -9.73
N ARG A 61 -20.90 4.18 -9.11
CA ARG A 61 -21.86 5.30 -9.15
C ARG A 61 -21.63 6.29 -10.29
N ALA A 62 -20.46 6.29 -10.92
CA ALA A 62 -20.14 7.23 -12.00
C ALA A 62 -20.64 6.78 -13.39
N ILE A 63 -20.83 5.47 -13.62
CA ILE A 63 -21.38 4.94 -14.88
C ILE A 63 -22.91 4.95 -14.96
N GLY A 64 -23.61 5.37 -13.90
CA GLY A 64 -25.08 5.41 -13.81
C GLY A 64 -25.71 6.80 -13.89
N ALA A 65 -24.92 7.87 -14.04
CA ALA A 65 -25.42 9.26 -14.14
C ALA A 65 -25.31 9.81 -15.57
N GLY A 66 -25.34 8.92 -16.57
CA GLY A 66 -25.11 9.23 -17.97
C GLY A 66 -26.31 9.04 -18.90
N VAL A 67 -27.56 9.03 -18.43
CA VAL A 67 -28.75 9.20 -19.29
C VAL A 67 -29.87 9.80 -18.44
N GLN A 68 -30.16 11.10 -18.60
CA GLN A 68 -31.55 11.56 -18.50
C GLN A 68 -31.90 12.29 -19.81
N PRO A 69 -32.93 11.83 -20.53
CA PRO A 69 -33.35 12.43 -21.78
C PRO A 69 -34.07 13.75 -21.54
N MET A 70 -33.82 14.65 -22.48
CA MET A 70 -34.48 15.93 -22.75
C MET A 70 -36.01 15.88 -22.53
N ARG A 71 -36.53 16.83 -21.72
CA ARG A 71 -37.87 17.37 -21.90
C ARG A 71 -38.02 18.73 -21.24
#